data_AF-A0A847X230-F1
#
_entry.id   AF-A0A847X230-F1
#
_cell.length_a   1.000
_cell.length_b   1.000
_cell.length_c   1.000
_cell.angle_alpha   90.00
_cell.angle_beta   90.00
_cell.angle_gamma   90.00
#
_symmetry.space_group_name_H-M   'P 1'
#
loop_
_entity.id
_entity.type
_entity.pdbx_description
1 polymer ?
#
loop_
_entity_poly.entity_id
_entity_poly.type
_entity_poly.pdbx_seq_one_letter_code
_entity_poly.pdbx_strand_id
1 'polypeptide(L)' 'MPPTFVLARDHLQRAATILQGSDQRSRQLRHIIERTIGLLDEYRPEPISTADNVVELNDYRHLQQ' A
#
# COMPACT_ATOMS: atom_id res chain seq x y z
N MET A 1 -4.82 -11.56 -5.27
CA MET A 1 -5.32 -10.36 -4.56
C MET A 1 -4.32 -9.25 -4.80
N PRO A 2 -4.71 -8.04 -5.26
CA PRO A 2 -3.77 -6.92 -5.31
C PRO A 2 -3.21 -6.69 -3.90
N PRO A 3 -1.91 -6.37 -3.76
CA PRO A 3 -1.32 -6.15 -2.45
C PRO A 3 -2.08 -5.01 -1.76
N THR A 4 -2.32 -5.14 -0.45
CA THR A 4 -3.12 -4.21 0.36
C THR A 4 -2.72 -2.74 0.15
N PHE A 5 -1.43 -2.49 -0.12
CA PHE A 5 -0.87 -1.18 -0.45
C PHE A 5 -1.45 -0.55 -1.73
N VAL A 6 -1.73 -1.34 -2.77
CA VAL A 6 -2.32 -0.86 -4.03
C VAL A 6 -3.78 -0.43 -3.82
N LEU A 7 -4.54 -1.19 -3.02
CA LEU A 7 -5.92 -0.82 -2.67
C LEU A 7 -5.95 0.45 -1.82
N ALA A 8 -5.07 0.56 -0.83
CA ALA A 8 -4.96 1.77 -0.01
C ALA A 8 -4.63 3.01 -0.85
N ARG A 9 -3.73 2.87 -1.84
CA ARG A 9 -3.39 3.95 -2.77
C ARG A 9 -4.58 4.41 -3.60
N ASP A 10 -5.36 3.49 -4.18
CA ASP A 10 -6.56 3.83 -4.95
C ASP A 10 -7.58 4.63 -4.11
N HIS A 11 -7.82 4.19 -2.87
CA HIS A 11 -8.72 4.89 -1.96
C HIS A 11 -8.25 6.32 -1.65
N LEU A 12 -6.94 6.53 -1.46
CA LEU A 12 -6.37 7.86 -1.24
C LEU A 12 -6.51 8.75 -2.49
N GLN A 13 -6.24 8.22 -3.68
CA GLN A 13 -6.41 8.97 -4.94
C GLN A 13 -7.87 9.40 -5.15
N ARG A 14 -8.82 8.50 -4.84
CA ARG A 14 -10.25 8.82 -4.89
C ARG A 14 -10.62 9.90 -3.86
N ALA A 15 -10.11 9.80 -2.64
CA ALA A 15 -10.37 10.79 -1.59
C ALA A 15 -9.82 12.18 -1.94
N ALA A 16 -8.62 12.28 -2.52
CA ALA A 16 -8.05 13.54 -3.00
C ALA A 16 -8.93 14.18 -4.09
N THR A 17 -9.56 13.37 -4.94
CA THR A 17 -10.45 13.83 -6.02
C THR A 17 -11.78 14.35 -5.48
N ILE A 18 -12.32 13.74 -4.41
CA ILE A 18 -13.58 14.12 -3.76
C ILE A 18 -13.41 15.39 -2.91
N LEU A 19 -12.22 15.61 -2.33
CA LEU A 19 -11.91 16.77 -1.51
C LEU A 19 -11.70 18.03 -2.37
N GLN A 20 -12.81 18.57 -2.87
CA GLN A 20 -12.87 19.81 -3.66
C GLN A 20 -13.38 21.01 -2.84
N GLY A 21 -13.72 20.82 -1.56
CA GLY A 21 -14.21 21.87 -0.68
C GLY A 21 -13.21 23.03 -0.53
N SER A 22 -13.71 24.26 -0.56
CA SER A 22 -12.90 25.49 -0.42
C SER A 22 -12.53 25.81 1.03
N ASP A 23 -13.12 25.11 2.00
CA ASP A 23 -12.83 25.32 3.41
C ASP A 23 -11.41 24.85 3.77
N GLN A 24 -10.87 25.42 4.85
CA GLN A 24 -9.50 25.14 5.30
C GLN A 24 -9.31 23.66 5.65
N ARG A 25 -10.33 23.00 6.21
CA ARG A 25 -10.24 21.61 6.64
C ARG A 25 -10.17 20.66 5.44
N SER A 26 -10.98 20.90 4.41
CA SER A 26 -10.92 20.15 3.14
C SER A 26 -9.56 20.30 2.46
N ARG A 27 -9.01 21.52 2.40
CA ARG A 27 -7.66 21.76 1.86
C ARG A 27 -6.56 21.06 2.67
N GLN A 28 -6.64 21.13 3.99
CA GLN A 28 -5.68 20.46 4.87
C GLN A 28 -5.76 18.94 4.71
N LEU A 29 -6.97 18.38 4.63
CA LEU A 29 -7.15 16.95 4.45
C LEU A 29 -6.64 16.49 3.08
N ARG A 30 -6.90 17.26 2.01
CA ARG A 30 -6.35 16.98 0.68
C ARG A 30 -4.82 16.97 0.70
N HIS A 31 -4.21 17.95 1.35
CA HIS A 31 -2.75 18.02 1.49
C HIS A 31 -2.17 16.80 2.23
N ILE A 32 -2.81 16.36 3.32
CA ILE A 32 -2.40 15.15 4.05
C ILE A 32 -2.44 13.93 3.12
N ILE A 33 -3.53 13.76 2.38
CA ILE A 33 -3.71 12.62 1.47
C ILE A 33 -2.69 12.63 0.34
N GLU A 34 -2.47 13.78 -0.30
CA GLU A 34 -1.45 13.94 -1.35
C GLU A 34 -0.05 13.54 -0.83
N ARG A 35 0.30 13.98 0.40
CA ARG A 35 1.56 13.60 1.04
C ARG A 35 1.63 12.10 1.34
N THR A 36 0.55 11.49 1.81
CA THR A 36 0.51 10.04 2.05
C THR A 36 0.67 9.24 0.76
N ILE A 37 0.09 9.68 -0.35
CA ILE A 37 0.30 9.04 -1.66
C ILE A 37 1.78 9.07 -2.04
N GLY A 38 2.45 10.21 -1.88
CA GLY A 38 3.89 10.32 -2.14
C GLY A 38 4.73 9.36 -1.29
N LEU A 39 4.42 9.25 0.00
CA LEU A 39 5.09 8.30 0.90
C LEU A 39 4.85 6.83 0.49
N LEU A 40 3.66 6.50 -0.01
CA LEU A 40 3.36 5.17 -0.53
C LEU A 40 4.11 4.87 -1.84
N ASP A 41 4.35 5.87 -2.68
CA ASP A 41 5.13 5.73 -3.92
C ASP A 41 6.62 5.49 -3.63
N GLU A 42 7.15 6.09 -2.56
CA GLU A 42 8.51 5.87 -2.08
C GLU A 42 8.66 4.55 -1.29
N TYR A 43 7.55 4.02 -0.75
CA TYR A 43 7.54 2.79 0.02
C TYR A 43 7.77 1.58 -0.87
N ARG A 44 9.00 1.05 -0.84
CA ARG A 44 9.29 -0.30 -1.31
C ARG A 44 9.02 -1.27 -0.17
N PRO A 45 7.97 -2.10 -0.22
CA PRO A 45 7.86 -3.19 0.74
C PRO A 45 9.11 -4.06 0.58
N GLU A 46 9.87 -4.26 1.67
CA GLU A 46 10.82 -5.37 1.69
C GLU A 46 10.04 -6.64 1.34
N PRO A 47 10.61 -7.55 0.53
CA PRO A 47 10.01 -8.86 0.37
C PRO A 47 9.82 -9.41 1.78
N ILE A 48 8.57 -9.71 2.12
CA ILE A 48 8.23 -10.31 3.40
C ILE A 48 9.05 -11.60 3.41
N SER A 49 10.17 -11.62 4.12
CA SER A 49 10.90 -12.85 4.37
C SER A 49 9.89 -13.71 5.09
N THR A 50 9.38 -14.74 4.42
CA THR A 50 8.62 -15.79 5.10
C THR A 50 9.49 -16.19 6.29
N ALA A 51 8.96 -16.10 7.50
CA ALA A 51 9.71 -16.42 8.71
C ALA A 51 10.46 -17.75 8.48
N ASP A 52 11.69 -17.90 8.98
CA ASP A 52 12.57 -19.05 8.69
C ASP A 52 11.93 -20.43 8.93
N ASN A 53 10.82 -20.48 9.66
CA ASN A 53 10.02 -21.67 9.93
C ASN A 53 8.84 -21.91 8.97
N VAL A 54 8.68 -21.09 7.92
CA VAL A 54 7.61 -21.19 6.92
C VAL A 54 8.25 -21.49 5.57
N VAL A 55 8.09 -22.73 5.11
CA VAL A 55 8.52 -23.16 3.78
C VAL A 55 7.34 -23.07 2.83
N GLU A 56 7.50 -22.37 1.70
CA GLU A 56 6.48 -22.35 0.67
C GLU A 56 6.28 -23.76 0.09
N LEU A 57 5.02 -24.12 -0.22
CA LEU A 57 4.67 -25.47 -0.66
C LEU A 57 5.45 -25.92 -1.91
N ASN A 58 5.80 -24.99 -2.79
CA ASN A 58 6.61 -25.29 -3.97
C ASN A 58 8.04 -25.69 -3.59
N ASP A 59 8.67 -24.96 -2.68
CA ASP A 59 10.02 -25.25 -2.19
C ASP A 59 10.08 -26.57 -1.43
N TYR A 60 9.05 -26.88 -0.64
CA TYR A 60 8.93 -28.17 0.04
C TYR A 60 8.89 -29.36 -0.93
N ARG A 61 8.19 -29.20 -2.06
CA ARG A 61 8.11 -30.26 -3.09
C ARG A 61 9.43 -30.51 -3.79
N HIS A 62 10.27 -29.49 -3.94
CA HIS A 62 11.61 -29.62 -4.51
C HIS A 62 12.62 -30.26 -3.55
N LEU A 63 12.41 -30.15 -2.23
CA LEU A 63 13.23 -30.82 -1.20
C LEU A 63 12.96 -32.33 -1.08
N GLN A 64 11.86 -32.84 -1.65
CA GLN A 64 11.50 -34.26 -1.61
C GLN A 64 11.85 -35.05 -2.88
N GLN A 65 12.57 -34.45 -3.83
CA GLN A 65 13.08 -35.11 -5.04
C GLN A 65 14.60 -35.25 -4.95
#